data_AF-A0A239I3Y9-F1
#
_entry.id   AF-A0A239I3Y9-F1
#
_cell.length_a   1.000
_cell.length_b   1.000
_cell.length_c   1.000
_cell.angle_alpha   90.00
_cell.angle_beta   90.00
_cell.angle_gamma   90.00
#
_symmetry.space_group_name_H-M   'P 1'
#
loop_
_entity.id
_entity.type
_entity.pdbx_description
1 polymer ?
#
loop_
_entity_poly.entity_id
_entity_poly.type
_entity_poly.pdbx_seq_one_letter_code
_entity_poly.pdbx_strand_id
1 'polypeptide(L)' 'MPIGESLRLWWDLLSRSKAEDGSSPHKFLFFPDENHWILGPGHAKVWYATVFAFLAHHVHGSPWQRPGLLG' A
#
# COMPACT_ATOMS: atom_id res chain seq x y z
N MET A 1 -7.07 -12.53 -10.69
CA MET A 1 -7.61 -11.16 -10.69
C MET A 1 -6.72 -10.29 -11.56
N PRO A 2 -7.24 -9.51 -12.53
CA PRO A 2 -6.41 -8.69 -13.41
C PRO A 2 -5.81 -7.47 -12.69
N ILE A 3 -4.50 -7.23 -12.85
CA ILE A 3 -3.80 -6.06 -12.28
C ILE A 3 -4.29 -4.72 -12.87
N GLY A 4 -4.79 -4.74 -14.10
CA GLY A 4 -5.25 -3.53 -14.80
C GLY A 4 -6.38 -2.80 -14.07
N GLU A 5 -7.28 -3.52 -13.41
CA GLU A 5 -8.37 -2.90 -12.65
C GLU A 5 -7.85 -2.18 -11.40
N SER A 6 -6.92 -2.80 -10.66
CA SER A 6 -6.28 -2.16 -9.51
C SER A 6 -5.54 -0.87 -9.90
N LEU A 7 -4.82 -0.89 -11.03
CA LEU A 7 -4.11 0.30 -11.53
C LEU A 7 -5.09 1.39 -12.00
N ARG A 8 -6.20 1.02 -12.65
CA ARG A 8 -7.26 1.96 -13.03
C ARG A 8 -7.87 2.65 -11.82
N LEU A 9 -8.21 1.88 -10.78
CA LEU A 9 -8.76 2.42 -9.53
C LEU A 9 -7.75 3.30 -8.80
N TRP A 10 -6.47 2.91 -8.78
CA TRP A 10 -5.41 3.72 -8.20
C TRP A 10 -5.25 5.08 -8.90
N TRP A 11 -5.25 5.08 -10.24
CA TRP A 11 -5.22 6.31 -11.02
C TRP A 11 -6.46 7.19 -10.78
N ASP A 12 -7.64 6.59 -10.75
CA ASP A 12 -8.90 7.32 -10.52
C ASP A 12 -8.92 7.99 -9.14
N LEU A 13 -8.44 7.29 -8.11
CA LEU A 13 -8.28 7.85 -6.76
C LEU A 13 -7.33 9.05 -6.78
N LEU A 14 -6.09 8.86 -7.26
CA LEU A 14 -5.07 9.90 -7.22
C LEU A 14 -5.38 11.13 -8.08
N SER A 15 -6.04 10.94 -9.23
CA SER A 15 -6.39 12.04 -10.12
C SER A 15 -7.44 12.98 -9.54
N ARG A 16 -8.20 12.52 -8.53
CA ARG A 16 -9.32 13.26 -7.93
C ARG A 16 -9.11 13.66 -6.48
N SER A 17 -8.16 13.05 -5.77
CA SER A 17 -7.99 13.25 -4.32
C SER A 17 -6.71 13.97 -3.91
N LYS A 18 -5.94 14.47 -4.88
CA LYS A 18 -4.71 15.23 -4.64
C LYS A 18 -5.04 16.59 -4.00
N ALA A 19 -4.30 16.95 -2.95
CA ALA A 19 -4.40 18.27 -2.33
C ALA A 19 -3.83 19.37 -3.24
N GLU A 20 -4.14 20.63 -2.95
CA GLU A 20 -3.65 21.80 -3.71
C GLU A 20 -2.13 21.87 -3.75
N ASP A 21 -1.46 21.47 -2.68
CA ASP A 21 0.01 21.39 -2.58
C ASP A 21 0.61 20.17 -3.32
N GLY A 22 -0.25 19.35 -3.91
CA GLY A 22 0.13 18.15 -4.65
C GLY A 22 0.36 16.91 -3.77
N SER A 23 0.12 16.97 -2.47
CA SER A 23 0.22 15.80 -1.60
C SER A 23 -0.98 14.85 -1.77
N SER A 24 -0.80 13.59 -1.38
CA SER A 24 -1.86 12.60 -1.32
C SER A 24 -1.69 11.72 -0.08
N PRO A 25 -2.76 11.45 0.69
CA PRO A 25 -2.67 10.59 1.86
C PRO A 25 -2.62 9.09 1.50
N HIS A 26 -3.06 8.75 0.28
CA HIS A 26 -3.23 7.37 -0.16
C HIS A 26 -1.89 6.72 -0.52
N LYS A 27 -1.82 5.40 -0.30
CA LYS A 27 -0.61 4.58 -0.53
C LYS A 27 -1.00 3.32 -1.28
N PHE A 28 -0.10 2.81 -2.10
CA PHE A 28 -0.29 1.60 -2.90
C PHE A 28 0.89 0.65 -2.69
N LEU A 29 0.61 -0.59 -2.25
CA LEU A 29 1.61 -1.63 -2.10
C LEU A 29 1.45 -2.63 -3.24
N PHE A 30 2.50 -2.81 -4.04
CA PHE A 30 2.49 -3.63 -5.24
C PHE A 30 3.60 -4.68 -5.18
N PHE A 31 3.28 -5.92 -5.55
CA PHE A 31 4.21 -7.03 -5.66
C PHE A 31 4.24 -7.49 -7.13
N PRO A 32 5.20 -7.04 -7.94
CA PRO A 32 5.22 -7.33 -9.38
C PRO A 32 5.44 -8.81 -9.72
N ASP A 33 6.09 -9.54 -8.81
CA ASP A 33 6.44 -10.96 -9.00
C ASP A 33 5.44 -11.93 -8.35
N GLU A 34 4.36 -11.41 -7.75
CA GLU A 34 3.28 -12.20 -7.15
C GLU A 34 2.04 -12.19 -8.06
N ASN A 35 1.22 -13.24 -7.96
CA ASN A 35 -0.06 -13.32 -8.67
C ASN A 35 -1.22 -13.00 -7.71
N HIS A 36 -2.23 -13.86 -7.62
CA HIS A 36 -3.39 -13.63 -6.77
C HIS A 36 -3.07 -13.73 -5.26
N TRP A 37 -1.98 -14.39 -4.90
CA TRP A 37 -1.55 -14.65 -3.53
C TRP A 37 -0.13 -14.13 -3.32
N ILE A 38 0.22 -13.79 -2.07
CA ILE A 38 1.58 -13.48 -1.66
C ILE A 38 2.24 -14.76 -1.14
N LEU A 39 3.07 -15.41 -1.95
CA LEU A 39 3.65 -16.71 -1.64
C LEU A 39 5.13 -16.63 -1.25
N GLY A 40 5.86 -15.63 -1.74
CA GLY A 40 7.27 -15.43 -1.42
C GLY A 40 7.46 -15.14 0.08
N PRO A 41 8.36 -15.85 0.79
CA PRO A 41 8.54 -15.67 2.22
C PRO A 41 9.01 -14.26 2.60
N GLY A 42 9.82 -13.62 1.74
CA GLY A 42 10.20 -12.22 1.90
C GLY A 42 9.02 -11.27 1.71
N HIS A 43 8.20 -11.50 0.67
CA HIS A 43 7.03 -10.70 0.38
C HIS A 43 5.96 -10.81 1.47
N ALA A 44 5.76 -12.01 2.04
CA ALA A 44 4.85 -12.21 3.16
C ALA A 44 5.25 -11.36 4.38
N LYS A 45 6.56 -11.27 4.69
CA LYS A 45 7.05 -10.39 5.77
C LYS A 45 6.75 -8.92 5.48
N VAL A 46 6.99 -8.46 4.25
CA VAL A 46 6.68 -7.08 3.81
C VAL A 46 5.18 -6.80 3.91
N TRP A 47 4.34 -7.74 3.46
CA TRP A 47 2.89 -7.66 3.51
C TRP A 47 2.39 -7.46 4.95
N TYR A 48 2.73 -8.39 5.86
CA TYR A 48 2.29 -8.31 7.25
C TYR A 48 2.84 -7.07 7.95
N ALA A 49 4.11 -6.72 7.75
CA ALA A 49 4.69 -5.51 8.33
C ALA A 49 3.94 -4.25 7.87
N THR A 50 3.53 -4.18 6.60
CA THR A 50 2.78 -3.04 6.06
C THR A 50 1.35 -2.99 6.59
N VAL A 51 0.66 -4.14 6.65
CA VAL A 51 -0.70 -4.22 7.23
C VAL A 51 -0.68 -3.81 8.71
N PHE A 52 0.30 -4.26 9.50
CA PHE A 52 0.40 -3.87 10.90
C PHE A 52 0.74 -2.38 11.07
N ALA A 53 1.62 -1.82 10.24
CA ALA A 53 1.88 -0.38 10.25
C ALA A 53 0.63 0.44 9.90
N PHE A 54 -0.17 -0.02 8.92
CA PHE A 54 -1.45 0.59 8.56
C PHE A 54 -2.43 0.58 9.74
N LEU A 55 -2.62 -0.57 10.39
CA LEU A 55 -3.51 -0.70 11.54
C LEU A 55 -3.03 0.12 12.74
N ALA A 56 -1.72 0.10 13.02
CA ALA A 56 -1.15 0.91 14.09
C ALA A 56 -1.45 2.40 13.88
N HIS A 57 -1.31 2.90 12.65
CA HIS A 57 -1.55 4.29 12.33
C HIS A 57 -3.04 4.67 12.33
N HIS A 58 -3.87 3.92 11.61
CA HIS A 58 -5.26 4.30 11.36
C HIS A 58 -6.26 3.79 12.38
N VAL A 59 -5.94 2.71 13.10
CA VAL A 59 -6.84 2.10 14.09
C VAL A 59 -6.36 2.38 15.51
N HIS A 60 -5.05 2.31 15.77
CA HIS A 60 -4.50 2.51 17.12
C HIS A 60 -3.95 3.93 17.38
N GLY A 61 -3.96 4.82 16.39
CA GLY A 61 -3.55 6.21 16.55
C GLY A 61 -2.03 6.43 16.71
N SER A 62 -1.21 5.41 16.43
CA SER A 62 0.25 5.56 16.45
C SER A 62 0.72 6.49 15.31
N PRO A 63 1.83 7.21 15.48
CA PRO A 63 2.47 7.92 14.37
C PRO A 63 2.77 6.95 13.21
N TRP A 64 2.62 7.42 11.97
CA TRP A 64 2.98 6.61 10.80
C TRP A 64 4.47 6.27 10.83
N GLN A 65 4.79 4.99 10.74
CA GLN A 65 6.14 4.46 10.62
C GLN A 65 6.20 3.57 9.38
N ARG A 66 7.01 3.95 8.39
CA ARG A 66 7.19 3.13 7.20
C ARG A 66 7.88 1.82 7.58
N PRO A 67 7.34 0.65 7.21
CA PRO A 67 8.02 -0.62 7.46
C PRO A 67 9.45 -0.63 6.91
N GLY A 68 10.43 -0.92 7.76
CA GLY A 68 11.85 -0.94 7.36
C GLY A 68 12.23 -2.03 6.36
N LEU A 69 11.32 -2.99 6.11
CA LEU A 69 11.47 -4.01 5.07
C LEU A 69 11.10 -3.50 3.67
N LEU A 70 10.47 -2.32 3.56
CA LEU A 70 10.23 -1.65 2.28
C LEU A 70 11.50 -0.89 1.90
N GLY A 71 12.17 -1.34 0.83
CA GLY A 71 13.33 -0.67 0.25
C GLY A 71 13.08 0.78 -0.16
#